data_AF-A0A2V9A5Y1-F1
#
_entry.id   AF-A0A2V9A5Y1-F1
#
_cell.length_a   1.000
_cell.length_b   1.000
_cell.length_c   1.000
_cell.angle_alpha   90.00
_cell.angle_beta   90.00
_cell.angle_gamma   90.00
#
_symmetry.space_group_name_H-M   'P 1'
#
loop_
_entity.id
_entity.type
_entity.pdbx_description
1 polymer ?
#
loop_
_entity_poly.entity_id
_entity_poly.type
_entity_poly.pdbx_seq_one_letter_code
_entity_poly.pdbx_strand_id
1 'polypeptide(L)' 'MKRRSIGLGLTALAVFAGLFYLYGGHQTPSGQAPLADLNSANLSELKDEFNGDKANVRILVLLSPT' A
#
# COMPACT_ATOMS: atom_id res chain seq x y z
N MET A 1 -25.77 -28.94 5.10
CA MET A 1 -25.62 -27.47 4.96
C MET A 1 -24.50 -26.90 5.84
N LYS A 2 -24.43 -27.20 7.15
CA LYS A 2 -23.38 -26.70 8.07
C LYS A 2 -21.93 -26.92 7.64
N ARG A 3 -21.58 -28.08 7.05
CA ARG A 3 -20.21 -28.37 6.61
C ARG A 3 -19.79 -27.58 5.36
N ARG A 4 -20.73 -27.34 4.44
CA ARG A 4 -20.49 -26.49 3.25
C ARG A 4 -20.33 -25.03 3.62
N SER A 5 -21.11 -24.53 4.58
CA SER A 5 -20.98 -23.15 5.07
C SER A 5 -19.67 -22.94 5.85
N ILE A 6 -19.20 -23.94 6.60
CA ILE A 6 -17.87 -23.88 7.25
C ILE A 6 -16.77 -23.81 6.19
N GLY A 7 -16.82 -24.65 5.17
CA GLY A 7 -15.85 -24.63 4.07
C GLY A 7 -15.81 -23.27 3.36
N LEU A 8 -16.97 -22.72 3.02
CA LEU A 8 -17.09 -21.38 2.41
C LEU A 8 -16.52 -20.27 3.31
N GLY A 9 -16.79 -20.33 4.61
CA GLY A 9 -16.25 -19.38 5.58
C GLY A 9 -14.72 -19.41 5.66
N LEU A 10 -14.14 -20.61 5.69
CA LEU A 10 -12.68 -20.78 5.70
C LEU A 10 -12.04 -20.28 4.39
N THR A 11 -12.66 -20.56 3.24
CA THR A 11 -12.19 -20.06 1.95
C THR A 11 -12.22 -18.54 1.91
N ALA A 12 -13.31 -17.91 2.36
CA ALA A 12 -13.41 -16.46 2.42
C ALA A 12 -12.32 -15.87 3.32
N LEU A 13 -12.12 -16.43 4.51
CA LEU A 13 -11.09 -15.99 5.46
C LEU A 13 -9.69 -16.08 4.84
N ALA A 14 -9.38 -17.18 4.15
CA ALA A 14 -8.08 -17.37 3.49
C ALA A 14 -7.85 -16.34 2.37
N VAL A 15 -8.88 -16.04 1.56
CA VAL A 15 -8.79 -15.01 0.52
C VAL A 15 -8.54 -13.63 1.14
N PHE A 16 -9.28 -13.25 2.17
CA PHE A 16 -9.08 -11.97 2.85
C PHE A 16 -7.70 -11.87 3.49
N ALA A 17 -7.22 -12.95 4.13
CA ALA A 17 -5.88 -12.99 4.70
C ALA A 17 -4.79 -12.84 3.63
N GLY A 18 -4.95 -13.50 2.47
CA GLY A 18 -4.02 -13.37 1.34
C GLY A 18 -4.01 -11.95 0.77
N LEU A 19 -5.18 -11.34 0.58
CA LEU A 19 -5.26 -9.95 0.13
C LEU A 19 -4.64 -8.99 1.14
N PHE A 20 -4.90 -9.18 2.43
CA PHE A 20 -4.30 -8.36 3.48
C PHE A 20 -2.76 -8.52 3.53
N TYR A 21 -2.24 -9.73 3.35
CA TYR A 21 -0.80 -9.96 3.31
C TYR A 21 -0.13 -9.28 2.10
N LEU A 22 -0.77 -9.32 0.94
CA LEU A 22 -0.21 -8.77 -0.31
C LEU A 22 -0.39 -7.25 -0.43
N TYR A 23 -1.45 -6.69 0.16
CA TYR A 23 -1.85 -5.28 -0.04
C TYR A 23 -2.03 -4.49 1.26
N GLY A 24 -1.70 -5.06 2.42
CA GLY A 24 -1.85 -4.42 3.73
C GLY A 24 -0.90 -3.25 4.00
N GLY A 25 0.02 -2.98 3.06
CA GLY A 25 1.02 -1.93 3.16
C GLY A 25 2.17 -2.27 4.11
N HIS A 26 3.13 -1.35 4.21
CA HIS A 26 4.26 -1.47 5.11
C HIS A 26 3.98 -0.75 6.43
N GLN A 27 4.48 -1.29 7.56
CA GLN A 27 4.39 -0.61 8.84
C GLN A 27 5.21 0.69 8.79
N THR A 28 4.53 1.81 9.02
CA THR A 28 5.17 3.10 9.30
C THR A 28 5.14 3.39 10.80
N PRO A 29 6.09 4.20 11.32
CA PRO A 29 6.03 4.67 12.69
C PRO A 29 4.70 5.35 13.02
N SER A 30 4.30 5.31 14.29
CA SER A 30 3.06 5.94 14.75
C SER A 30 3.03 7.43 14.42
N GLY A 31 1.95 7.89 13.77
CA GLY A 31 1.79 9.28 13.33
C GLY A 31 2.28 9.56 11.91
N GLN A 32 2.87 8.58 11.23
CA GLN A 32 3.26 8.69 9.83
C GLN A 32 2.28 7.91 8.93
N ALA A 33 1.79 8.55 7.87
CA ALA A 33 0.98 7.88 6.86
C ALA A 33 1.78 6.73 6.20
N PRO A 34 1.11 5.64 5.75
CA PRO A 34 1.77 4.56 5.03
C PRO A 34 2.57 5.07 3.83
N LEU A 35 3.71 4.42 3.55
CA LEU A 35 4.48 4.71 2.34
C LEU A 35 3.72 4.23 1.10
N ALA A 36 3.86 4.98 0.01
CA ALA A 36 3.29 4.62 -1.27
C ALA A 36 4.32 3.89 -2.15
N ASP A 37 3.89 2.82 -2.81
CA ASP A 37 4.69 2.11 -3.79
C ASP A 37 4.77 2.92 -5.09
N LEU A 38 5.97 3.27 -5.52
CA LEU A 38 6.19 3.99 -6.77
C LEU A 38 6.17 3.02 -7.95
N ASN A 39 5.37 3.32 -8.97
CA ASN A 39 5.23 2.54 -10.19
C ASN A 39 4.95 3.43 -11.40
N SER A 40 4.86 2.84 -12.60
CA SER A 40 4.66 3.60 -13.84
C SER A 40 3.33 4.37 -13.90
N ALA A 41 2.31 3.96 -13.12
CA ALA A 41 1.01 4.62 -13.13
C ALA A 41 0.96 5.88 -12.25
N ASN A 42 1.77 5.97 -11.21
CA ASN A 42 1.78 7.10 -10.26
C ASN A 42 3.02 8.00 -10.35
N LEU A 43 4.01 7.65 -11.18
CA LEU A 43 5.24 8.44 -11.32
C LEU A 43 5.00 9.86 -11.82
N SER A 44 4.03 10.06 -12.73
CA SER A 44 3.70 11.40 -13.26
C SER A 44 3.10 12.30 -12.19
N GLU A 45 2.22 11.75 -11.35
CA GLU A 45 1.58 12.47 -10.24
C GLU A 45 2.63 12.94 -9.23
N LEU A 46 3.53 12.04 -8.81
CA LEU A 46 4.65 12.40 -7.94
C LEU A 46 5.48 13.55 -8.53
N LYS A 47 5.82 13.47 -9.82
CA LYS A 47 6.60 14.51 -10.49
C LYS A 47 5.87 15.85 -10.46
N ASP A 48 4.57 15.87 -10.73
CA ASP A 48 3.79 17.10 -10.81
C ASP A 48 3.62 17.74 -9.41
N GLU A 49 3.33 16.94 -8.39
CA GLU A 49 3.23 17.40 -6.99
C GLU A 49 4.60 17.88 -6.47
N PHE A 50 5.65 17.09 -6.69
CA PHE A 50 7.00 17.46 -6.27
C PHE A 50 7.53 18.70 -7.00
N ASN A 51 7.05 19.05 -8.19
CA ASN A 51 7.49 20.26 -8.91
C ASN A 51 6.55 21.45 -8.76
N GLY A 52 5.34 21.27 -8.24
CA GLY A 52 4.31 22.32 -8.14
C GLY A 52 4.68 23.50 -7.23
N ASP A 53 5.35 23.26 -6.10
CA ASP A 53 5.64 24.27 -5.07
C ASP A 53 7.06 24.88 -5.14
N LYS A 54 7.24 25.92 -5.94
CA LYS A 54 8.56 26.48 -6.29
C LYS A 54 9.33 27.17 -5.15
N ALA A 55 8.75 27.39 -3.98
CA ALA A 55 9.34 28.25 -2.96
C ALA A 55 10.12 27.52 -1.85
N ASN A 56 10.05 26.19 -1.80
CA ASN A 56 10.57 25.41 -0.66
C ASN A 56 11.59 24.33 -1.05
N VAL A 57 12.56 24.08 -0.16
CA VAL A 57 13.46 22.93 -0.26
C VAL A 57 12.67 21.66 -0.03
N ARG A 58 12.85 20.67 -0.91
CA ARG A 58 12.09 19.42 -0.90
C ARG A 58 13.03 18.21 -0.96
N ILE A 59 12.71 17.19 -0.18
CA ILE A 59 13.50 15.96 -0.06
C ILE A 59 12.61 14.80 -0.51
N LEU A 60 13.13 13.98 -1.43
CA LEU A 60 12.51 12.72 -1.84
C LEU A 60 13.36 11.57 -1.30
N VAL A 61 12.73 10.68 -0.52
CA VAL A 61 13.37 9.46 0.00
C VAL A 61 12.77 8.27 -0.72
N LEU A 62 13.60 7.53 -1.45
CA LEU A 62 13.21 6.30 -2.14
C LEU A 62 13.82 5.12 -1.39
N LEU A 63 12.96 4.18 -0.99
CA LEU A 63 13.37 2.94 -0.35
C LEU A 63 13.22 1.82 -1.36
N SER A 64 14.27 1.04 -1.57
CA SER A 64 14.16 -0.20 -2.36
C SER A 64 13.52 -1.29 -1.51
N PRO A 65 12.62 -2.11 -2.06
CA PRO A 65 12.19 -3.34 -1.39
C PRO A 65 13.41 -4.21 -1.06
N THR A 66 13.55 -4.64 0.19
CA THR A 66 14.59 -5.58 0.67
C THR A 66 14.15 -7.01 0.54
#